data_AF-A0A0L0BWV2-F1
#
_entry.id   AF-A0A0L0BWV2-F1
#
_cell.length_a   1.000
_cell.length_b   1.000
_cell.length_c   1.000
_cell.angle_alpha   90.00
_cell.angle_beta   90.00
_cell.angle_gamma   90.00
#
_symmetry.space_group_name_H-M   'P 1'
#
loop_
_entity.id
_entity.type
_entity.pdbx_description
1 polymer ?
#
loop_
_entity_poly.entity_id
_entity_poly.type
_entity_poly.pdbx_seq_one_letter_code
_entity_poly.pdbx_strand_id
1 'polypeptide(L)'
;MTLVAVDTLEKNAALIKILKTQFDDKHFNIWIGGNDLGNNGFFIWYSTGKRFEFTNWSKGNPDHYTELEHCVHYFDRTDFEWNDANCMQKMGFICEENRFLKEMRKNLAVKKNFIDQLFLL
;
A
#
# COMPACT_ATOMS: atom_id res chain seq x y z
N MET A 1 -3.80 9.52 -7.30
CA MET A 1 -3.46 8.64 -6.16
C MET A 1 -3.76 7.21 -6.57
N THR A 2 -3.10 6.24 -5.92
CA THR A 2 -3.33 4.80 -6.08
C THR A 2 -3.40 4.15 -4.71
N LEU A 3 -3.90 2.93 -4.57
CA LEU A 3 -3.75 2.19 -3.33
C LEU A 3 -2.25 2.02 -2.99
N VAL A 4 -1.95 2.03 -1.70
CA VAL A 4 -0.56 1.99 -1.21
C VAL A 4 0.09 0.63 -1.45
N ALA A 5 1.28 0.63 -2.05
CA ALA A 5 2.17 -0.52 -2.07
C ALA A 5 2.99 -0.56 -0.77
N VAL A 6 2.88 -1.58 0.05
CA VAL A 6 3.65 -1.68 1.31
C VAL A 6 4.87 -2.57 1.07
N ASP A 7 5.79 -2.10 0.24
CA ASP A 7 6.88 -2.88 -0.36
C ASP A 7 8.18 -2.91 0.47
N THR A 8 8.17 -2.33 1.68
CA THR A 8 9.35 -2.27 2.56
C THR A 8 8.93 -2.36 4.04
N LEU A 9 9.84 -2.88 4.87
CA LEU A 9 9.68 -2.95 6.31
C LEU A 9 9.45 -1.56 6.93
N GLU A 10 10.23 -0.57 6.48
CA GLU A 10 10.18 0.79 6.99
C GLU A 10 8.82 1.44 6.71
N LYS A 11 8.28 1.22 5.50
CA LYS A 11 6.95 1.72 5.12
C LYS A 11 5.84 1.04 5.90
N ASN A 12 5.92 -0.28 6.09
CA ASN A 12 4.98 -1.03 6.94
C ASN A 12 4.97 -0.48 8.36
N ALA A 13 6.15 -0.36 8.99
CA ALA A 13 6.26 0.16 10.36
C ALA A 13 5.73 1.60 10.49
N ALA A 14 6.02 2.48 9.52
CA ALA A 14 5.49 3.84 9.50
C ALA A 14 3.96 3.88 9.39
N LEU A 15 3.37 3.04 8.53
CA LEU A 15 1.91 2.96 8.38
C LEU A 15 1.26 2.40 9.65
N ILE A 16 1.78 1.31 10.23
CA ILE A 16 1.26 0.75 11.49
C ILE A 16 1.27 1.79 12.61
N LYS A 17 2.35 2.57 12.73
CA LYS A 17 2.43 3.67 13.70
C LYS A 17 1.33 4.71 13.49
N ILE A 18 1.09 5.11 12.23
CA ILE A 18 0.01 6.04 11.88
C ILE A 18 -1.35 5.44 12.23
N LEU A 19 -1.59 4.18 11.87
CA LEU A 19 -2.85 3.49 12.14
C LEU A 19 -3.15 3.45 13.63
N LYS A 20 -2.20 2.97 14.44
CA LYS A 20 -2.33 2.97 15.91
C LYS A 20 -2.61 4.37 16.48
N THR A 21 -1.93 5.39 15.98
CA THR A 21 -2.10 6.76 16.47
C THR A 21 -3.44 7.38 16.06
N GLN A 22 -3.91 7.12 14.84
CA GLN A 22 -5.15 7.70 14.33
C GLN A 22 -6.39 7.03 14.89
N PHE A 23 -6.23 5.81 15.37
CA PHE A 23 -7.38 4.96 15.58
C PHE A 23 -7.36 4.13 16.87
N ASP A 24 -6.32 4.21 17.69
CA ASP A 24 -6.16 3.66 19.05
C ASP A 24 -7.18 2.57 19.47
N ASP A 25 -8.39 2.97 19.87
CA ASP A 25 -9.43 2.09 20.43
C ASP A 25 -10.42 1.49 19.40
N LYS A 26 -10.30 1.87 18.13
CA LYS A 26 -11.21 1.48 17.05
C LYS A 26 -10.60 0.30 16.28
N HIS A 27 -11.42 -0.71 16.09
CA HIS A 27 -11.12 -1.86 15.25
C HIS A 27 -11.70 -1.62 13.85
N PHE A 28 -10.83 -1.50 12.85
CA PHE A 28 -11.22 -1.54 11.43
C PHE A 28 -10.09 -2.15 10.59
N ASN A 29 -10.49 -2.98 9.64
CA ASN A 29 -9.61 -3.44 8.58
C ASN A 29 -9.41 -2.36 7.51
N ILE A 30 -8.23 -2.34 6.89
CA ILE A 30 -7.87 -1.33 5.90
C ILE A 30 -7.23 -1.96 4.68
N TRP A 31 -7.83 -1.72 3.51
CA TRP A 31 -7.28 -2.15 2.24
C TRP A 31 -5.95 -1.48 1.91
N ILE A 32 -5.02 -2.28 1.40
CA ILE A 32 -3.79 -1.86 0.74
C ILE A 32 -3.78 -2.34 -0.71
N GLY A 33 -2.78 -1.95 -1.50
CA GLY A 33 -2.76 -2.20 -2.94
C GLY A 33 -2.37 -3.63 -3.35
N GLY A 34 -2.27 -4.55 -2.40
CA GLY A 34 -1.85 -5.94 -2.63
C GLY A 34 -2.99 -6.79 -3.20
N ASN A 35 -2.69 -7.61 -4.22
CA ASN A 35 -3.66 -8.57 -4.75
C ASN A 35 -2.96 -9.70 -5.55
N ASP A 36 -3.64 -10.83 -5.74
CA ASP A 36 -3.23 -11.94 -6.62
C ASP A 36 -4.28 -12.25 -7.71
N LEU A 37 -5.19 -11.31 -7.99
CA LEU A 37 -6.30 -11.43 -8.96
C LEU A 37 -5.87 -11.90 -10.35
N GLY A 38 -4.64 -11.59 -10.77
CA GLY A 38 -4.12 -11.99 -12.08
C GLY A 38 -3.56 -13.41 -12.14
N ASN A 39 -3.12 -13.95 -11.00
CA ASN A 39 -2.56 -15.30 -10.89
C ASN A 39 -2.56 -15.73 -9.41
N ASN A 40 -3.43 -16.68 -9.07
CA ASN A 40 -3.65 -17.13 -7.69
C ASN A 40 -2.33 -17.55 -7.00
N GLY A 41 -2.09 -17.05 -5.79
CA GLY A 41 -0.87 -17.28 -5.03
C GLY A 41 0.33 -16.42 -5.44
N PHE A 42 0.22 -15.58 -6.48
CA PHE A 42 1.26 -14.67 -6.93
C PHE A 42 0.88 -13.21 -6.70
N PHE A 43 1.08 -12.74 -5.48
CA PHE A 43 0.74 -11.38 -5.07
C PHE A 43 1.62 -10.31 -5.73
N ILE A 44 0.96 -9.25 -6.20
CA ILE A 44 1.56 -8.05 -6.77
C ILE A 44 0.96 -6.78 -6.14
N TRP A 45 1.71 -5.68 -6.24
CA TRP A 45 1.21 -4.35 -5.92
C TRP A 45 0.51 -3.73 -7.12
N TYR A 46 -0.78 -3.42 -7.01
CA TYR A 46 -1.60 -2.81 -8.07
C TYR A 46 -0.96 -1.56 -8.69
N SER A 47 -0.35 -0.70 -7.86
CA SER A 47 0.21 0.58 -8.30
C SER A 47 1.52 0.46 -9.09
N THR A 48 2.23 -0.67 -8.98
CA THR A 48 3.56 -0.85 -9.60
C THR A 48 3.68 -2.08 -10.48
N GLY A 49 2.76 -3.04 -10.37
CA GLY A 49 2.85 -4.36 -11.01
C GLY A 49 3.94 -5.26 -10.44
N LYS A 50 4.69 -4.82 -9.42
CA LYS A 50 5.78 -5.61 -8.83
C LYS A 50 5.25 -6.70 -7.93
N ARG A 51 5.92 -7.85 -7.95
CA ARG A 51 5.69 -8.95 -6.99
C ARG A 51 6.06 -8.53 -5.57
N PHE A 52 5.49 -9.22 -4.61
CA PHE A 52 5.85 -9.04 -3.21
C PHE A 52 7.27 -9.55 -2.97
N GLU A 53 8.15 -8.66 -2.53
CA GLU A 53 9.51 -8.99 -2.04
C GLU A 53 9.58 -8.88 -0.50
N PHE A 54 8.69 -8.07 0.08
CA PHE A 54 8.47 -7.94 1.51
C PHE A 54 7.03 -8.34 1.83
N THR A 55 6.84 -9.01 2.96
CA THR A 55 5.53 -9.41 3.46
C THR A 55 5.40 -9.21 4.95
N ASN A 56 4.23 -8.80 5.41
CA ASN A 56 3.87 -8.75 6.83
C ASN A 56 2.63 -9.61 7.11
N TRP A 57 2.53 -10.78 6.48
CA TRP A 57 1.40 -11.69 6.66
C TRP A 57 1.21 -12.07 8.12
N SER A 58 -0.04 -12.05 8.57
CA SER A 58 -0.40 -12.64 9.84
C SER A 58 -0.20 -14.15 9.80
N LYS A 59 -0.01 -14.76 10.97
CA LYS A 59 0.24 -16.20 11.06
C LYS A 59 -0.89 -17.00 10.40
N GLY A 60 -0.54 -17.80 9.39
CA GLY A 60 -1.46 -18.64 8.66
C GLY A 60 -1.85 -18.09 7.28
N ASN A 61 -1.55 -16.81 7.00
CA ASN A 61 -1.90 -16.15 5.76
C ASN A 61 -0.76 -16.10 4.72
N PRO A 62 -1.08 -15.97 3.42
CA PRO A 62 -2.43 -16.01 2.87
C PRO A 62 -3.03 -17.42 2.95
N ASP A 63 -4.30 -17.53 3.39
CA ASP A 63 -4.96 -18.82 3.63
C ASP A 63 -6.04 -19.15 2.59
N HIS A 64 -6.41 -18.18 1.75
CA HIS A 64 -7.43 -18.29 0.71
C HIS A 64 -8.72 -18.94 1.23
N TYR A 65 -9.17 -18.62 2.45
CA TYR A 65 -10.20 -19.35 3.19
C TYR A 65 -11.51 -19.63 2.41
N THR A 66 -11.88 -18.75 1.48
CA THR A 66 -13.09 -18.92 0.64
C THR A 66 -12.81 -19.21 -0.85
N GLU A 67 -11.55 -19.41 -1.24
CA GLU A 67 -11.09 -19.45 -2.64
C GLU A 67 -11.39 -18.15 -3.42
N LEU A 68 -11.78 -17.08 -2.72
CA LEU A 68 -12.16 -15.76 -3.28
C LEU A 68 -11.37 -14.60 -2.66
N GLU A 69 -10.39 -14.92 -1.81
CA GLU A 69 -9.65 -13.92 -1.02
C GLU A 69 -8.40 -13.47 -1.77
N HIS A 70 -8.60 -12.47 -2.63
CA HIS A 70 -7.57 -12.03 -3.58
C HIS A 70 -7.03 -10.63 -3.30
N CYS A 71 -7.51 -9.96 -2.25
CA CYS A 71 -7.12 -8.60 -1.91
C CYS A 71 -6.53 -8.54 -0.50
N VAL A 72 -5.51 -7.69 -0.31
CA VAL A 72 -4.77 -7.63 0.96
C VAL A 72 -5.23 -6.44 1.79
N HIS A 73 -5.49 -6.68 3.07
CA HIS A 73 -5.74 -5.63 4.06
C HIS A 73 -4.85 -5.78 5.29
N TYR A 74 -4.69 -4.66 6.01
CA TYR A 74 -4.26 -4.68 7.39
C TYR A 74 -5.36 -5.26 8.29
N PHE A 75 -5.01 -6.21 9.15
CA PHE A 75 -5.93 -6.91 10.03
C PHE A 75 -5.83 -6.36 11.46
N ASP A 76 -6.89 -5.68 11.91
CA ASP A 76 -6.95 -5.00 13.21
C ASP A 76 -6.95 -5.93 14.44
N ARG A 77 -7.35 -7.19 14.28
CA ARG A 77 -7.31 -8.21 15.35
C ARG A 77 -5.90 -8.71 15.64
N THR A 78 -4.93 -8.28 14.83
CA THR A 78 -3.50 -8.51 15.00
C THR A 78 -2.82 -7.17 15.25
N ASP A 79 -1.48 -7.14 15.27
CA ASP A 79 -0.73 -5.88 15.33
C ASP A 79 -0.65 -5.17 13.97
N PHE A 80 -1.79 -5.12 13.24
CA PHE A 80 -1.85 -4.73 11.82
C PHE A 80 -0.89 -5.55 10.95
N GLU A 81 -0.89 -6.87 11.14
CA GLU A 81 -0.38 -7.82 10.16
C GLU A 81 -1.37 -7.94 8.99
N TRP A 82 -0.94 -8.55 7.88
CA TRP A 82 -1.73 -8.63 6.66
C TRP A 82 -2.59 -9.89 6.62
N ASN A 83 -3.74 -9.76 5.98
CA ASN A 83 -4.67 -10.85 5.69
C ASN A 83 -5.16 -10.68 4.25
N ASP A 84 -5.30 -11.78 3.53
CA ASP A 84 -6.05 -11.81 2.28
C ASP A 84 -7.54 -11.91 2.60
N ALA A 85 -8.37 -11.16 1.89
CA ALA A 85 -9.81 -11.19 2.07
C ALA A 85 -10.53 -11.00 0.75
N ASN A 86 -11.80 -11.34 0.75
CA ASN A 86 -12.67 -11.14 -0.38
C ASN A 86 -12.73 -9.65 -0.75
N CYS A 87 -12.30 -9.33 -1.98
CA CYS A 87 -12.20 -7.97 -2.51
C CYS A 87 -13.50 -7.16 -2.47
N MET A 88 -14.66 -7.82 -2.34
CA MET A 88 -15.98 -7.18 -2.28
C MET A 88 -16.35 -6.66 -0.89
N GLN A 89 -15.55 -6.94 0.14
CA GLN A 89 -15.81 -6.43 1.49
C GLN A 89 -15.60 -4.90 1.56
N LYS A 90 -16.49 -4.23 2.29
CA LYS A 90 -16.47 -2.76 2.45
C LYS A 90 -15.58 -2.38 3.63
N MET A 91 -14.46 -1.73 3.36
CA MET A 91 -13.49 -1.27 4.35
C MET A 91 -12.94 0.11 3.98
N GLY A 92 -12.22 0.74 4.92
CA GLY A 92 -11.34 1.86 4.60
C GLY A 92 -10.17 1.42 3.72
N PHE A 93 -9.44 2.38 3.16
CA PHE A 93 -8.28 2.10 2.32
C PHE A 93 -7.21 3.19 2.48
N ILE A 94 -5.94 2.81 2.30
CA ILE A 94 -4.84 3.78 2.27
C ILE A 94 -4.43 4.02 0.81
N CYS A 95 -4.40 5.31 0.45
CA CYS A 95 -3.86 5.77 -0.82
C CYS A 95 -2.45 6.31 -0.65
N GLU A 96 -1.67 6.21 -1.71
CA GLU A 96 -0.45 6.96 -1.89
C GLU A 96 -0.47 7.79 -3.18
N GLU A 97 0.43 8.77 -3.24
CA GLU A 97 0.69 9.49 -4.47
C GLU A 97 1.23 8.52 -5.52
N ASN A 98 0.71 8.61 -6.75
CA ASN A 98 1.20 7.77 -7.84
C ASN A 98 2.70 8.06 -8.05
N ARG A 99 3.51 6.99 -8.04
CA ARG A 99 4.98 7.09 -8.13
C ARG A 99 5.45 7.85 -9.37
N PHE A 100 4.84 7.60 -10.52
CA PHE A 100 5.17 8.30 -11.76
C PHE A 100 4.85 9.79 -11.67
N LEU A 101 3.69 10.16 -11.10
CA LEU A 101 3.35 11.57 -10.86
C LEU A 101 4.36 12.24 -9.90
N LYS A 102 4.78 11.53 -8.85
CA LYS A 102 5.78 12.02 -7.89
C LYS A 102 7.13 12.26 -8.56
N GLU A 103 7.59 11.34 -9.40
CA GLU A 103 8.84 11.47 -10.16
C GLU A 103 8.76 12.61 -11.19
N MET A 104 7.66 12.72 -11.93
CA MET A 104 7.43 13.84 -12.86
C MET A 104 7.44 15.19 -12.15
N ARG A 105 6.78 15.31 -10.99
CA ARG A 105 6.76 16.55 -10.20
C ARG A 105 8.15 16.94 -9.73
N LYS A 106 8.96 15.98 -9.28
CA LYS A 106 10.37 16.23 -8.94
C LYS A 106 11.16 16.73 -10.15
N ASN A 107 11.01 16.07 -11.30
CA ASN A 107 11.70 16.47 -12.53
C ASN A 107 11.29 17.87 -12.98
N LEU A 108 10.00 18.20 -12.90
CA LEU A 108 9.48 19.54 -13.20
C LEU A 108 10.00 20.59 -12.23
N ALA A 109 10.09 20.27 -10.92
CA ALA A 109 10.65 21.18 -9.93
C ALA A 109 12.14 21.48 -10.19
N VAL A 110 12.93 20.46 -10.55
CA VAL A 110 14.34 20.64 -10.92
C VAL A 110 14.47 21.54 -12.15
N LYS A 111 13.67 21.28 -13.20
CA LYS A 111 13.66 22.11 -14.42
C LYS A 111 13.23 23.55 -14.13
N LYS A 112 12.20 23.74 -13.30
CA LYS A 112 11.74 25.06 -12.88
C LYS A 112 12.85 25.81 -12.16
N ASN A 113 13.53 25.19 -11.20
CA ASN A 113 14.63 25.82 -10.47
C ASN A 113 15.77 26.25 -11.41
N PHE A 114 16.09 25.45 -12.42
CA PHE A 114 17.08 25.81 -13.43
C PHE A 114 16.65 27.03 -14.27
N ILE A 115 15.38 27.07 -14.70
CA ILE A 115 14.82 28.20 -15.43
C ILE A 115 14.81 29.46 -14.56
N ASP A 116 14.36 29.37 -13.32
CA ASP A 116 14.30 30.48 -12.38
C ASP A 116 15.71 31.08 -12.14
N GLN A 117 16.76 30.25 -12.11
CA GLN A 117 18.15 30.72 -12.03
C GLN A 117 18.63 31.45 -13.28
N LEU A 118 18.16 31.07 -14.47
CA LEU A 118 18.53 31.76 -15.73
C LEU A 118 17.91 33.15 -15.84
N PHE A 119 16.75 33.39 -15.23
CA PHE A 119 16.07 34.69 -15.22
C PHE A 119 16.48 35.61 -14.06
N LEU A 120 17.36 35.14 -13.19
CA LEU A 120 17.98 35.93 -12.11
C LEU A 120 19.39 36.45 -12.47
N LEU A 121 19.87 36.14 -13.68
CA LEU A 121 21.07 36.68 -14.33
C LEU A 121 20.67 37.75 -15.35
#